data_AF-X8BE01-F1
#
_entry.id   AF-X8BE01-F1
#
_cell.length_a   1.000
_cell.length_b   1.000
_cell.length_c   1.000
_cell.angle_alpha   90.00
_cell.angle_beta   90.00
_cell.angle_gamma   90.00
#
_symmetry.space_group_name_H-M   'P 1'
#
loop_
_entity.id
_entity.type
_entity.pdbx_description
1 polymer ?
#
loop_
_entity_poly.entity_id
_entity_poly.type
_entity_poly.pdbx_seq_one_letter_code
_entity_poly.pdbx_strand_id
1 'polypeptide(L)'
;MMMAAAGPERQPRRQLNGLSEVRAFFHTNTVPLYFISPTPFNLLGIDRWIRNFFYLTYFDSFEGTHSRVFVPRRRDRIDFGSMGDVCNHLLRDPETLEFIAGRGLAAKLAS
;
A
#
# COMPACT_ATOMS: atom_id res chain seq x y z
N MET A 1 28.10 -29.67 -14.35
CA MET A 1 27.80 -28.44 -15.12
C MET A 1 26.32 -28.13 -14.94
N MET A 2 25.97 -27.11 -14.16
CA MET A 2 24.61 -26.63 -13.95
C MET A 2 24.62 -25.12 -14.19
N MET A 3 23.96 -24.67 -15.27
CA MET A 3 23.79 -23.26 -15.58
C MET A 3 22.71 -22.69 -14.67
N ALA A 4 23.09 -21.76 -13.78
CA ALA A 4 22.13 -20.94 -13.07
C ALA A 4 21.38 -20.06 -14.09
N ALA A 5 20.05 -20.15 -14.10
CA ALA A 5 19.21 -19.32 -14.95
C ALA A 5 19.41 -17.84 -14.57
N ALA A 6 19.86 -17.03 -15.53
CA ALA A 6 19.97 -15.60 -15.38
C ALA A 6 18.59 -15.01 -15.04
N GLY A 7 18.49 -14.27 -13.93
CA GLY A 7 17.28 -13.52 -13.59
C GLY A 7 16.95 -12.50 -14.67
N PRO A 8 15.67 -12.08 -14.82
CA PRO A 8 15.25 -11.18 -15.89
C PRO A 8 16.04 -9.87 -15.84
N GLU A 9 16.58 -9.45 -16.98
CA GLU A 9 17.26 -8.16 -17.10
C GLU A 9 16.31 -7.02 -16.71
N ARG A 10 16.75 -6.18 -15.78
CA ARG A 10 15.99 -4.99 -15.37
C ARG A 10 15.95 -4.02 -16.54
N GLN A 11 14.82 -3.94 -17.23
CA GLN A 11 14.59 -2.93 -18.25
C GLN A 11 14.92 -1.52 -17.71
N PRO A 12 15.52 -0.65 -18.52
CA PRO A 12 15.85 0.71 -18.11
C PRO A 12 14.59 1.41 -17.62
N ARG A 13 14.61 1.86 -16.35
CA ARG A 13 13.49 2.57 -15.74
C ARG A 13 13.30 3.88 -16.51
N ARG A 14 12.14 4.04 -17.16
CA ARG A 14 11.73 5.32 -17.74
C ARG A 14 11.82 6.40 -16.65
N GLN A 15 12.66 7.41 -16.89
CA GLN A 15 12.68 8.60 -16.03
C GLN A 15 11.42 9.40 -16.28
N LEU A 16 10.73 9.77 -15.19
CA LEU A 16 9.54 10.61 -15.24
C LEU A 16 9.99 12.06 -15.00
N ASN A 17 9.72 12.94 -15.97
CA ASN A 17 10.13 14.34 -15.96
C ASN A 17 8.94 15.21 -15.57
N GLY A 18 8.90 15.60 -14.29
CA GLY A 18 7.91 16.52 -13.76
C GLY A 18 6.56 15.89 -13.40
N LEU A 19 5.67 16.72 -12.85
CA LEU A 19 4.44 16.27 -12.20
C LEU A 19 3.41 15.67 -13.17
N SER A 20 3.36 16.15 -14.42
CA SER A 20 2.42 15.66 -15.43
C SER A 20 2.70 14.21 -15.82
N GLU A 21 3.97 13.84 -16.04
CA GLU A 21 4.35 12.46 -16.33
C GLU A 21 4.13 11.54 -15.13
N VAL A 22 4.41 12.02 -13.91
CA VAL A 22 4.13 11.28 -12.67
C VAL A 22 2.64 10.98 -12.52
N ARG A 23 1.77 11.97 -12.78
CA ARG A 23 0.31 11.76 -12.74
C ARG A 23 -0.14 10.77 -13.80
N ALA A 24 0.35 10.89 -15.04
CA ALA A 24 -0.01 9.96 -16.12
C ALA A 24 0.43 8.52 -15.81
N PHE A 25 1.63 8.36 -15.24
CA PHE A 25 2.14 7.09 -14.76
C PHE A 25 1.22 6.48 -13.69
N PHE A 26 0.89 7.23 -12.63
CA PHE A 26 0.03 6.71 -11.56
C PHE A 26 -1.43 6.55 -11.98
N HIS A 27 -1.89 7.29 -12.97
CA HIS A 27 -3.22 7.10 -13.53
C HIS A 27 -3.30 5.75 -14.22
N THR A 28 -2.28 5.33 -14.96
CA THR A 28 -2.24 4.03 -15.67
C THR A 28 -1.69 2.88 -14.83
N ASN A 29 -1.31 3.14 -13.58
CA ASN A 29 -0.72 2.16 -12.69
C ASN A 29 -1.69 1.02 -12.37
N THR A 30 -1.33 -0.19 -12.79
CA THR A 30 -2.07 -1.42 -12.51
C THR A 30 -1.65 -2.08 -11.20
N VAL A 31 -0.49 -1.71 -10.65
CA VAL A 31 0.05 -2.29 -9.42
C VAL A 31 -0.58 -1.64 -8.19
N PRO A 32 -1.13 -2.39 -7.23
CA PRO A 32 -1.69 -1.80 -6.03
C PRO A 32 -0.61 -1.16 -5.15
N LEU A 33 -0.89 0.06 -4.68
CA LEU A 33 -0.10 0.81 -3.71
C LEU A 33 -0.85 0.87 -2.40
N TYR A 34 -0.14 0.60 -1.32
CA TYR A 34 -0.72 0.58 0.03
C TYR A 34 0.01 1.60 0.89
N PHE A 35 -0.77 2.45 1.55
CA PHE A 35 -0.29 3.33 2.59
C PHE A 35 -0.69 2.77 3.95
N ILE A 36 0.31 2.54 4.80
CA ILE A 36 0.14 1.88 6.09
C ILE A 36 0.46 2.89 7.18
N SER A 37 -0.52 3.19 8.02
CA SER A 37 -0.36 4.17 9.09
C SER A 37 -1.43 3.97 10.17
N PRO A 38 -1.25 4.55 11.37
CA PRO A 38 -2.33 4.57 12.36
C PRO A 38 -3.60 5.25 11.83
N THR A 39 -3.43 6.34 11.08
CA THR A 39 -4.51 7.17 10.53
C THR A 39 -4.15 7.69 9.12
N PRO A 40 -5.13 7.99 8.25
CA PRO A 40 -4.88 8.35 6.85
C PRO A 40 -4.57 9.83 6.58
N PHE A 41 -4.54 10.70 7.60
CA PHE A 41 -4.59 12.17 7.46
C PHE A 41 -3.56 12.79 6.51
N ASN A 42 -2.34 12.24 6.48
CA ASN A 42 -1.23 12.83 5.71
C ASN A 42 -1.47 12.80 4.20
N LEU A 43 -2.20 11.81 3.69
CA LEU A 43 -2.38 11.58 2.25
C LEU A 43 -3.85 11.53 1.84
N LEU A 44 -4.73 12.16 2.63
CA LEU A 44 -6.17 12.17 2.33
C LEU A 44 -6.45 12.68 0.91
N GLY A 45 -7.18 11.87 0.15
CA GLY A 45 -7.63 12.19 -1.19
C GLY A 45 -6.59 11.96 -2.30
N ILE A 46 -5.42 11.40 -1.99
CA ILE A 46 -4.40 11.02 -3.00
C ILE A 46 -4.90 9.92 -3.93
N ASP A 47 -5.80 9.08 -3.43
CA ASP A 47 -6.43 8.00 -4.18
C ASP A 47 -7.27 8.51 -5.36
N ARG A 48 -7.77 9.76 -5.31
CA ARG A 48 -8.42 10.38 -6.48
C ARG A 48 -7.47 10.56 -7.65
N TRP A 49 -6.17 10.62 -7.39
CA TRP A 49 -5.13 10.82 -8.40
C TRP A 49 -4.43 9.50 -8.76
N ILE A 50 -4.34 8.58 -7.81
CA ILE A 50 -3.71 7.27 -7.97
C ILE A 50 -4.79 6.18 -7.92
N ARG A 51 -5.12 5.58 -9.07
CA ARG A 51 -6.28 4.67 -9.19
C ARG A 51 -6.23 3.46 -8.25
N ASN A 52 -5.07 2.83 -8.13
CA ASN A 52 -4.88 1.61 -7.33
C ASN A 52 -4.20 1.89 -5.99
N PHE A 53 -4.61 2.97 -5.31
CA PHE A 53 -4.11 3.32 -3.98
C PHE A 53 -5.09 2.91 -2.88
N PHE A 54 -4.59 2.31 -1.81
CA PHE A 54 -5.38 1.84 -0.68
C PHE A 54 -4.79 2.31 0.64
N TYR A 55 -5.66 2.72 1.56
CA TYR A 55 -5.29 3.05 2.93
C TYR A 55 -5.47 1.79 3.79
N LEU A 56 -4.42 1.37 4.48
CA LEU A 56 -4.43 0.33 5.49
C LEU A 56 -4.21 1.00 6.84
N THR A 57 -5.29 1.20 7.60
CA THR A 57 -5.21 1.96 8.85
C THR A 57 -5.75 1.20 10.04
N TYR A 58 -5.24 1.52 11.23
CA TYR A 58 -5.72 0.93 12.48
C TYR A 58 -6.98 1.65 12.98
N PHE A 59 -6.99 2.98 12.86
CA PHE A 59 -8.15 3.82 13.15
C PHE A 59 -8.84 4.20 11.85
N ASP A 60 -10.17 4.10 11.84
CA ASP A 60 -10.99 4.46 10.69
C ASP A 60 -11.47 5.91 10.81
N SER A 61 -10.83 6.82 10.09
CA SER A 61 -11.26 8.23 10.03
C SER A 61 -12.37 8.48 9.00
N PHE A 62 -12.76 7.46 8.22
CA PHE A 62 -13.79 7.53 7.20
C PHE A 62 -15.09 6.85 7.63
N GLU A 63 -15.14 6.29 8.85
CA GLU A 63 -16.33 5.62 9.41
C GLU A 63 -16.92 4.54 8.48
N GLY A 64 -16.05 3.80 7.78
CA GLY A 64 -16.44 2.73 6.87
C GLY A 64 -17.01 3.18 5.53
N THR A 65 -17.07 4.49 5.26
CA THR A 65 -17.70 5.03 4.04
C THR A 65 -16.81 4.99 2.80
N HIS A 66 -15.49 4.83 2.98
CA HIS A 66 -14.52 4.95 1.90
C HIS A 66 -14.05 3.59 1.39
N SER A 67 -14.41 3.25 0.14
CA SER A 67 -14.18 1.93 -0.47
C SER A 67 -12.71 1.52 -0.63
N ARG A 68 -11.77 2.47 -0.52
CA ARG A 68 -10.33 2.24 -0.60
C ARG A 68 -9.62 2.21 0.75
N VAL A 69 -10.38 2.23 1.84
CA VAL A 69 -9.86 2.11 3.20
C VAL A 69 -10.13 0.68 3.66
N PHE A 70 -9.10 0.04 4.18
CA PHE A 70 -9.20 -1.24 4.85
C PHE A 70 -8.69 -1.10 6.27
N VAL A 71 -9.48 -1.63 7.20
CA VAL A 71 -9.21 -1.61 8.62
C VAL A 71 -9.47 -3.04 9.14
N PRO A 72 -8.48 -3.69 9.76
CA PRO A 72 -8.67 -5.02 10.33
C PRO A 72 -9.83 -5.05 11.32
N ARG A 73 -10.66 -6.10 11.29
CA ARG A 73 -11.82 -6.21 12.18
C ARG A 73 -11.41 -6.70 13.57
N ARG A 74 -10.49 -7.67 13.61
CA ARG A 74 -9.93 -8.21 14.86
C ARG A 74 -8.88 -7.25 15.42
N ARG A 75 -9.34 -6.25 16.17
CA ARG A 75 -8.48 -5.31 16.90
C ARG A 75 -8.60 -5.64 18.38
N ASP A 76 -7.72 -6.51 18.86
CA ASP A 76 -7.51 -6.62 20.30
C ASP A 76 -7.06 -5.24 20.82
N ARG A 77 -7.44 -4.89 22.05
CA ARG A 77 -7.01 -3.64 22.66
C ARG A 77 -5.52 -3.73 22.94
N ILE A 78 -4.71 -3.27 21.99
CA ILE A 78 -3.25 -3.23 22.06
C ILE A 78 -2.83 -1.80 22.41
N ASP A 79 -2.03 -1.67 23.46
CA ASP A 79 -1.36 -0.41 23.79
C ASP A 79 -0.07 -0.34 22.98
N PHE A 80 -0.05 0.53 21.96
CA PHE A 80 1.12 0.76 21.12
C PHE A 80 2.04 1.82 21.73
N GLY A 81 3.35 1.56 21.72
CA GLY A 81 4.37 2.51 22.18
C GLY A 81 4.73 3.57 21.14
N SER A 82 4.46 3.33 19.85
CA SER A 82 4.79 4.24 18.75
C SER A 82 3.92 4.03 17.52
N MET A 83 3.93 5.00 16.59
CA MET A 83 3.27 4.86 15.28
C MET A 83 3.89 3.71 14.46
N GLY A 84 5.21 3.49 14.59
CA GLY A 84 5.90 2.39 13.91
C GLY A 84 5.42 1.03 14.39
N ASP A 85 5.10 0.88 15.68
CA ASP A 85 4.56 -0.36 16.23
C ASP A 85 3.18 -0.68 15.66
N VAL A 86 2.34 0.35 15.46
CA VAL A 86 1.05 0.20 14.79
C VAL A 86 1.25 -0.30 13.35
N CYS A 87 2.16 0.33 12.59
CA CYS A 87 2.43 -0.10 11.21
C CYS A 87 2.97 -1.53 11.16
N ASN A 88 3.88 -1.90 12.05
CA ASN A 88 4.43 -3.25 12.15
C ASN A 88 3.35 -4.28 12.53
N HIS A 89 2.40 -3.89 13.39
CA HIS A 89 1.27 -4.73 13.73
C HIS A 89 0.35 -4.95 12.52
N LEU A 90 -0.04 -3.88 11.82
CA LEU A 90 -0.85 -3.97 10.59
C LEU A 90 -0.17 -4.85 9.53
N LEU A 91 1.14 -4.73 9.36
CA LEU A 91 1.91 -5.55 8.41
C LEU A 91 1.94 -7.05 8.75
N ARG A 92 1.71 -7.41 10.02
CA ARG A 92 1.70 -8.80 10.50
C ARG A 92 0.29 -9.35 10.68
N ASP A 93 -0.72 -8.51 10.59
CA ASP A 93 -2.12 -8.88 10.77
C ASP A 93 -2.57 -9.84 9.65
N PRO A 94 -3.15 -11.01 9.98
CA PRO A 94 -3.61 -11.96 8.98
C PRO A 94 -4.63 -11.39 8.00
N GLU A 95 -5.58 -10.55 8.45
CA GLU A 95 -6.59 -9.98 7.53
C GLU A 95 -5.94 -9.02 6.54
N THR A 96 -4.95 -8.25 6.99
CA THR A 96 -4.15 -7.36 6.13
C THR A 96 -3.36 -8.15 5.10
N LEU A 97 -2.69 -9.23 5.52
CA LEU A 97 -1.95 -10.10 4.62
C LEU A 97 -2.86 -10.77 3.59
N GLU A 98 -4.03 -11.26 4.00
CA GLU A 98 -5.05 -11.82 3.10
C GLU A 98 -5.57 -10.78 2.11
N PHE A 99 -5.84 -9.54 2.57
CA PHE A 99 -6.27 -8.44 1.73
C PHE A 99 -5.24 -8.06 0.65
N ILE A 100 -3.95 -8.06 1.01
CA ILE A 100 -2.86 -7.80 0.06
C ILE A 100 -2.70 -8.99 -0.89
N ALA A 101 -2.70 -10.23 -0.38
CA ALA A 101 -2.53 -11.44 -1.18
C ALA A 101 -3.63 -11.61 -2.24
N GLY A 102 -4.89 -11.31 -1.90
CA GLY A 102 -6.03 -11.37 -2.81
C GLY A 102 -5.96 -10.37 -3.98
N ARG A 103 -5.01 -9.42 -3.97
CA ARG A 103 -4.88 -8.36 -4.98
C ARG A 103 -3.61 -8.44 -5.83
N GLY A 104 -2.84 -9.52 -5.68
CA GLY A 104 -1.74 -9.87 -6.58
C GLY A 104 -0.36 -9.42 -6.11
N LEU A 105 0.60 -10.33 -6.31
CA LEU A 105 2.00 -10.31 -5.89
C LEU A 105 2.83 -9.23 -6.64
N ALA A 106 2.55 -7.95 -6.39
CA ALA A 106 3.44 -6.84 -6.77
C ALA A 106 3.24 -5.60 -5.90
N ALA A 107 2.65 -5.72 -4.71
CA ALA A 107 2.41 -4.60 -3.81
C ALA A 107 3.72 -3.85 -3.51
N LYS A 108 3.83 -2.60 -3.96
CA LYS A 108 4.88 -1.69 -3.50
C LYS A 108 4.38 -1.04 -2.21
N LEU A 109 5.01 -1.40 -1.10
CA LEU A 109 4.79 -0.76 0.18
C LEU A 109 5.48 0.61 0.16
N ALA A 110 4.72 1.66 0.46
CA ALA A 110 5.27 2.98 0.74
C ALA A 110 5.11 3.24 2.24
N SER A 111 6.22 3.24 2.96
CA SER A 111 6.30 3.58 4.40
C SER A 111 6.69 5.03 4.59
#